data_AF-A0A5D0NQH9-F1
#
_entry.id   AF-A0A5D0NQH9-F1
#
_cell.length_a   1.000
_cell.length_b   1.000
_cell.length_c   1.000
_cell.angle_alpha   90.00
_cell.angle_beta   90.00
_cell.angle_gamma   90.00
#
_symmetry.space_group_name_H-M   'P 1'
#
loop_
_entity.id
_entity.type
_entity.pdbx_description
1 polymer ?
#
loop_
_entity_poly.entity_id
_entity_poly.type
_entity_poly.pdbx_seq_one_letter_code
_entity_poly.pdbx_strand_id
1 'polypeptide(L)' 'MSLEEAARQLKMAGHDAQVAFDCVGLGDLERAQEHAVTLRAAADAAEVALSRALTDLTPEQAQAEGERAIKALEDA' A
#
# COMPACT_ATOMS: atom_id res chain seq x y z
N MET A 1 -10.88 3.68 -7.79
CA MET A 1 -9.50 3.65 -7.27
C MET A 1 -8.62 3.16 -8.40
N SER A 2 -7.44 3.77 -8.59
CA SER A 2 -6.48 3.44 -9.65
C SER A 2 -5.35 2.56 -9.12
N LEU A 3 -4.55 1.98 -10.02
CA LEU A 3 -3.31 1.27 -9.63
C LEU A 3 -2.27 2.20 -8.99
N GLU A 4 -2.30 3.50 -9.29
CA GLU A 4 -1.50 4.50 -8.58
C GLU A 4 -1.89 4.61 -7.11
N GLU A 5 -3.19 4.57 -6.80
CA GLU A 5 -3.66 4.56 -5.43
C GLU A 5 -3.31 3.25 -4.73
N ALA A 6 -3.43 2.11 -5.41
CA ALA A 6 -2.97 0.83 -4.87
C ALA A 6 -1.48 0.88 -4.50
N ALA A 7 -0.63 1.39 -5.40
CA ALA A 7 0.80 1.49 -5.19
C ALA A 7 1.16 2.46 -4.04
N ARG A 8 0.49 3.61 -3.94
CA ARG A 8 0.64 4.54 -2.81
C ARG A 8 0.32 3.88 -1.47
N GLN A 9 -0.86 3.26 -1.39
CA GLN A 9 -1.32 2.63 -0.16
C GLN A 9 -0.43 1.45 0.25
N LEU A 10 0.07 0.64 -0.71
CA LEU A 10 1.05 -0.41 -0.43
C LEU A 10 2.38 0.14 0.09
N LYS A 11 2.86 1.28 -0.43
CA LYS A 11 4.08 1.94 0.06
C LYS A 11 3.90 2.42 1.52
N MET A 12 2.74 3.00 1.83
CA MET A 12 2.38 3.41 3.20
C MET A 12 2.28 2.20 4.14
N ALA A 13 1.61 1.13 3.70
CA ALA A 13 1.52 -0.12 4.44
C ALA A 13 2.91 -0.69 4.74
N GLY A 14 3.81 -0.75 3.74
CA GLY A 14 5.17 -1.21 3.95
C GLY A 14 5.95 -0.37 4.98
N HIS A 15 5.80 0.95 4.94
CA HIS A 15 6.39 1.85 5.93
C HIS A 15 5.85 1.58 7.34
N ASP A 16 4.53 1.51 7.51
CA ASP A 16 3.90 1.29 8.81
C ASP A 16 4.21 -0.08 9.38
N ALA A 17 4.32 -1.11 8.53
CA ALA A 17 4.80 -2.43 8.95
C ALA A 17 6.21 -2.36 9.55
N GLN A 18 7.12 -1.63 8.88
CA GLN A 18 8.49 -1.48 9.37
C GLN A 18 8.54 -0.72 10.70
N VAL A 19 7.81 0.40 10.82
CA VAL A 19 7.78 1.17 12.07
C VAL A 19 7.17 0.34 13.20
N ALA A 20 6.08 -0.38 12.96
CA ALA A 20 5.47 -1.26 13.94
C ALA A 20 6.44 -2.35 14.42
N PHE A 21 7.17 -2.98 13.48
CA PHE A 21 8.18 -4.00 13.78
C PHE A 21 9.31 -3.44 14.67
N ASP A 22 9.85 -2.28 14.33
CA ASP A 22 10.93 -1.65 15.10
C ASP A 22 10.45 -1.24 16.50
N CYS A 23 9.23 -0.73 16.63
CA CYS A 23 8.63 -0.37 17.92
C CYS A 23 8.46 -1.56 18.86
N VAL A 24 8.20 -2.77 18.33
CA VAL A 24 8.18 -4.01 19.14
C VAL A 24 9.55 -4.26 19.78
N GLY A 25 10.64 -4.11 19.02
CA GLY A 25 12.00 -4.28 19.53
C GLY A 25 12.40 -3.22 20.58
N LEU A 26 11.81 -2.03 20.51
CA LEU A 26 12.04 -0.93 21.45
C LEU A 26 11.13 -0.98 22.69
N GLY A 27 10.10 -1.85 22.70
CA GLY A 27 9.10 -1.93 23.76
C GLY A 27 8.03 -0.83 23.71
N ASP A 28 7.97 -0.05 22.63
CA ASP A 28 6.97 1.00 22.41
C ASP A 28 5.68 0.40 21.82
N LEU A 29 4.97 -0.38 22.64
CA LEU A 29 3.85 -1.22 22.17
C LEU A 29 2.62 -0.42 21.76
N GLU A 30 2.39 0.75 22.37
CA GLU A 30 1.29 1.64 21.98
C GLU A 30 1.51 2.15 20.55
N ARG A 31 2.72 2.63 20.26
CA ARG A 31 3.09 3.08 18.92
C ARG A 31 3.14 1.93 17.91
N ALA A 32 3.60 0.75 18.32
CA ALA A 32 3.54 -0.45 17.48
C ALA A 32 2.09 -0.78 17.07
N GLN A 33 1.15 -0.71 18.03
CA GLN A 33 -0.26 -0.97 17.79
C GLN A 33 -0.91 0.10 16.92
N GLU A 34 -0.55 1.37 17.08
CA GLU A 34 -1.02 2.46 16.23
C GLU A 34 -0.63 2.23 14.76
N HIS A 35 0.66 2.01 14.49
CA HIS A 35 1.12 1.74 13.12
C HIS A 35 0.55 0.42 12.56
N ALA A 36 0.29 -0.59 13.41
CA ALA A 36 -0.40 -1.80 12.95
C ALA A 36 -1.86 -1.52 12.50
N VAL A 37 -2.54 -0.54 13.09
CA VAL A 37 -3.88 -0.13 12.66
C VAL A 37 -3.84 0.63 11.33
N THR A 38 -2.91 1.57 11.18
CA THR A 38 -2.77 2.34 9.93
C THR A 38 -2.30 1.46 8.78
N LEU A 39 -1.36 0.53 9.04
CA LEU A 39 -0.97 -0.56 8.15
C LEU A 39 -2.19 -1.29 7.58
N ARG A 40 -3.09 -1.75 8.46
CA ARG A 40 -4.28 -2.51 8.04
C ARG A 40 -5.19 -1.66 7.16
N ALA A 41 -5.44 -0.41 7.54
CA ALA A 41 -6.27 0.48 6.76
C ALA A 41 -5.71 0.74 5.36
N ALA A 42 -4.39 0.95 5.24
CA ALA A 42 -3.72 1.13 3.96
C ALA A 42 -3.75 -0.16 3.11
N ALA A 43 -3.53 -1.33 3.72
CA ALA A 43 -3.62 -2.62 3.03
C ALA A 43 -5.04 -2.89 2.50
N ASP A 44 -6.07 -2.60 3.30
CA ASP A 44 -7.48 -2.74 2.89
C ASP A 44 -7.81 -1.79 1.72
N ALA A 45 -7.32 -0.55 1.76
CA ALA A 45 -7.50 0.40 0.65
C ALA A 45 -6.81 -0.06 -0.64
N ALA A 46 -5.58 -0.60 -0.53
CA ALA A 46 -4.87 -1.18 -1.65
C ALA A 46 -5.61 -2.39 -2.23
N GLU A 47 -6.14 -3.28 -1.37
CA GLU A 47 -6.92 -4.44 -1.80
C GLU A 47 -8.15 -4.01 -2.62
N VAL A 48 -8.91 -3.02 -2.14
CA VAL A 48 -10.09 -2.53 -2.88
C VAL A 48 -9.70 -1.98 -4.25
N ALA A 49 -8.57 -1.28 -4.35
CA ALA A 49 -8.06 -0.77 -5.62
C ALA A 49 -7.66 -1.90 -6.57
N LEU A 50 -6.95 -2.92 -6.07
CA LEU A 50 -6.52 -4.08 -6.84
C LEU A 50 -7.71 -4.94 -7.30
N SER A 51 -8.67 -5.21 -6.42
CA SER A 51 -9.89 -5.98 -6.74
C SER A 51 -10.73 -5.32 -7.82
N ARG A 52 -10.80 -3.98 -7.85
CA ARG A 52 -11.41 -3.24 -8.97
C ARG A 52 -10.59 -3.40 -10.25
N ALA A 53 -9.26 -3.22 -10.18
CA ALA A 53 -8.40 -3.35 -11.35
C ALA A 53 -8.48 -4.75 -11.98
N LEU A 54 -8.59 -5.81 -11.18
CA LEU A 54 -8.80 -7.18 -11.65
C LEU A 54 -10.12 -7.39 -12.39
N THR A 55 -11.13 -6.57 -12.08
CA THR A 55 -12.44 -6.60 -12.75
C THR A 55 -12.45 -5.74 -14.01
N ASP A 56 -11.78 -4.58 -13.96
CA ASP A 56 -11.92 -3.52 -14.95
C ASP A 56 -10.87 -3.58 -16.08
N LEU A 57 -9.72 -4.25 -15.87
CA LEU A 57 -8.58 -4.23 -16.80
C LEU A 57 -8.28 -5.61 -17.38
N THR A 58 -7.85 -5.64 -18.65
CA THR A 58 -7.13 -6.81 -19.18
C THR A 58 -5.72 -6.90 -18.57
N PRO A 59 -5.05 -8.05 -18.64
CA PRO A 59 -3.67 -8.19 -18.15
C PRO A 59 -2.69 -7.16 -18.75
N GLU A 60 -2.82 -6.86 -20.05
CA GLU A 60 -1.95 -5.90 -20.75
C GLU A 60 -2.21 -4.46 -20.27
N GLN A 61 -3.48 -4.12 -20.03
CA GLN A 61 -3.85 -2.81 -19.48
C GLN A 61 -3.37 -2.67 -18.03
N ALA A 62 -3.53 -3.72 -17.21
CA ALA A 62 -3.05 -3.75 -15.84
C ALA A 62 -1.53 -3.58 -15.76
N GLN A 63 -0.78 -4.22 -16.67
CA GLN A 63 0.67 -4.03 -16.76
C GLN A 63 1.01 -2.57 -17.10
N ALA A 64 0.41 -2.00 -18.15
CA ALA A 64 0.71 -0.64 -18.59
C ALA A 64 0.29 0.45 -17.59
N GLU A 65 -0.84 0.27 -16.89
CA GLU A 65 -1.27 1.14 -15.79
C GLU A 65 -0.36 0.97 -14.56
N GLY A 66 0.06 -0.26 -14.25
CA GLY A 66 0.98 -0.56 -13.15
C GLY A 66 2.36 0.08 -13.34
N GLU A 67 2.95 -0.03 -14.53
CA GLU A 67 4.22 0.63 -14.86
C GLU A 67 4.13 2.15 -14.72
N ARG A 68 3.03 2.76 -15.17
CA ARG A 68 2.77 4.20 -15.00
C ARG A 68 2.61 4.59 -13.54
N ALA A 69 1.89 3.80 -12.75
CA ALA A 69 1.70 4.01 -11.32
C ALA A 69 3.03 4.02 -10.55
N ILE A 70 3.91 3.07 -10.83
CA ILE A 70 5.24 3.01 -10.19
C ILE A 70 6.09 4.21 -10.59
N LYS A 71 6.14 4.54 -11.89
CA LYS A 71 6.89 5.70 -12.36
C LYS A 71 6.41 7.02 -11.73
N ALA A 72 5.09 7.21 -11.63
CA ALA A 72 4.52 8.40 -11.00
C ALA A 72 4.91 8.54 -9.51
N LEU A 73 5.20 7.43 -8.82
CA LEU A 73 5.68 7.44 -7.43
C LEU A 73 7.18 7.71 -7.29
N GLU A 74 7.96 7.44 -8.33
CA GLU A 74 9.39 7.78 -8.37
C GLU A 74 9.60 9.28 -8.63
N ASP A 75 8.70 9.89 -9.40
CA ASP A 75 8.72 11.31 -9.77
C ASP A 75 8.13 12.25 -8.70
N ALA A 76 7.55 11.70 -7.61
CA ALA A 76 6.87 12.42 -6.53
C ALA A 76 7.74 12.60 -5.28
#